data_AF-A0A948MR79-F1
#
_entry.id   AF-A0A948MR79-F1
#
_cell.length_a   1.000
_cell.length_b   1.000
_cell.length_c   1.000
_cell.angle_alpha   90.00
_cell.angle_beta   90.00
_cell.angle_gamma   90.00
#
_symmetry.space_group_name_H-M   'P 1'
#
loop_
_entity.id
_entity.type
_entity.pdbx_description
1 polymer ?
#
loop_
_entity_poly.entity_id
_entity_poly.type
_entity_poly.pdbx_seq_one_letter_code
_entity_poly.pdbx_strand_id
1 'polypeptide(L)'
;PGQSIILEANPTYWGEKPQFDKVIFRPVTNPAARVAALLSGDVDLVDGVPTADIAQLKKNPAVSLDDAVSNRIIYLHIDSDRDVTPHVTAKDGKEIKNPFKDVRVRKAISMAINRQAIVDRVMEGLAIPAGQLLPKGFFGVSPNIQVPKYDPEAAKKLLAEAGYKDGFKLTIHGPNDRYINDAQIVQAIAQMLSRIGIDTAVDTMPRSTFFGRASKLEFSLMLVGWGSGTGEASSPLKSLLATYDKAAGMGPSNRGRYSNKEFDETLAKALVTVDDAAREKLLQKATEIAMADVGLIPLHYEVSTWATRKGFKYEGRSDQGTQAMGVSIVK
;
A
#
# COMPACT_ATOMS: atom_id res chain seq x y z
N PRO A 1 -8.99 -22.19 -20.04
CA PRO A 1 -8.39 -21.54 -18.86
C PRO A 1 -7.82 -20.16 -19.23
N GLY A 2 -8.12 -19.10 -18.46
CA GLY A 2 -7.57 -17.76 -18.71
C GLY A 2 -8.32 -16.86 -19.70
N GLN A 3 -9.43 -17.33 -20.31
CA GLN A 3 -10.25 -16.52 -21.22
C GLN A 3 -11.46 -15.85 -20.54
N SER A 4 -12.19 -16.61 -19.71
CA SER A 4 -13.32 -16.09 -18.94
C SER A 4 -13.66 -17.00 -17.76
N ILE A 5 -14.36 -16.42 -16.79
CA ILE A 5 -15.13 -17.13 -15.76
C ILE A 5 -16.59 -16.79 -16.01
N ILE A 6 -17.44 -17.80 -16.13
CA ILE A 6 -18.87 -17.65 -16.35
C ILE A 6 -19.59 -18.07 -15.08
N LEU A 7 -20.42 -17.18 -14.55
CA LEU A 7 -21.28 -17.43 -13.40
C LEU A 7 -22.73 -17.42 -13.86
N GLU A 8 -23.53 -18.31 -13.29
CA GLU A 8 -24.97 -18.38 -13.49
C GLU A 8 -25.68 -17.98 -12.19
N ALA A 9 -26.86 -17.38 -12.31
CA ALA A 9 -27.66 -17.02 -11.15
C ALA A 9 -27.99 -18.26 -10.32
N ASN A 10 -27.82 -18.18 -9.00
CA ASN A 10 -28.34 -19.18 -8.08
C ASN A 10 -29.81 -18.85 -7.74
N PRO A 11 -30.81 -19.57 -8.28
CA PRO A 11 -32.22 -19.25 -8.06
C PRO A 11 -32.66 -19.51 -6.61
N THR A 12 -31.87 -20.27 -5.84
CA THR A 12 -32.13 -20.62 -4.44
C THR A 12 -31.24 -19.85 -3.46
N TYR A 13 -30.61 -18.76 -3.91
CA TYR A 13 -29.82 -17.90 -3.03
C TYR A 13 -30.70 -17.34 -1.91
N TRP A 14 -30.20 -17.40 -0.67
CA TRP A 14 -30.95 -17.06 0.54
C TRP A 14 -31.12 -15.55 0.74
N GLY A 15 -30.30 -14.73 0.08
CA GLY A 15 -30.35 -13.27 0.13
C GLY A 15 -31.16 -12.66 -1.01
N GLU A 16 -30.80 -11.44 -1.40
CA GLU A 16 -31.43 -10.78 -2.54
C GLU A 16 -31.17 -11.57 -3.85
N LYS A 17 -32.23 -11.75 -4.64
CA LYS A 17 -32.12 -12.48 -5.90
C LYS A 17 -31.21 -11.72 -6.88
N PRO A 18 -30.30 -12.41 -7.59
CA PRO A 18 -29.44 -11.77 -8.60
C PRO A 18 -30.25 -11.02 -9.66
N GLN A 19 -29.79 -9.82 -10.04
CA GLN A 19 -30.39 -9.04 -11.13
C GLN A 19 -30.03 -9.57 -12.53
N PHE A 20 -29.03 -10.45 -12.61
CA PHE A 20 -28.46 -10.98 -13.85
C PHE A 20 -28.53 -12.50 -13.85
N ASP A 21 -29.02 -13.08 -14.94
CA ASP A 21 -29.05 -14.54 -15.12
C ASP A 21 -27.65 -15.12 -15.33
N LYS A 22 -26.75 -14.32 -15.93
CA LYS A 22 -25.39 -14.72 -16.30
C LYS A 22 -24.43 -13.55 -16.16
N VAL A 23 -23.25 -13.83 -15.60
CA VAL A 23 -22.15 -12.85 -15.50
C VAL A 23 -20.88 -13.46 -16.07
N ILE A 24 -20.17 -12.70 -16.89
CA ILE A 24 -18.93 -13.13 -17.54
C ILE A 24 -17.79 -12.24 -17.07
N PHE A 25 -16.88 -12.79 -16.27
CA PHE A 25 -15.62 -12.12 -15.96
C PHE A 25 -14.60 -12.46 -17.03
N ARG A 26 -14.09 -11.42 -17.71
CA ARG A 26 -13.06 -11.56 -18.74
C ARG A 26 -11.75 -10.93 -18.27
N PRO A 27 -10.68 -11.71 -18.05
CA PRO A 27 -9.37 -11.16 -17.72
C PRO A 27 -8.82 -10.35 -18.90
N VAL A 28 -8.60 -9.05 -18.69
CA VAL A 28 -7.96 -8.17 -19.68
C VAL A 28 -6.82 -7.45 -18.97
N THR A 29 -5.59 -7.89 -19.22
CA THR A 29 -4.40 -7.40 -18.49
C THR A 29 -3.99 -5.99 -18.92
N ASN A 30 -4.07 -5.70 -20.22
CA ASN A 30 -3.71 -4.39 -20.76
C ASN A 30 -4.76 -3.32 -20.34
N PRO A 31 -4.36 -2.26 -19.63
CA PRO A 31 -5.30 -1.27 -19.12
C PRO A 31 -6.02 -0.45 -20.21
N ALA A 32 -5.33 -0.06 -21.29
CA ALA A 32 -5.93 0.66 -22.41
C ALA A 32 -6.97 -0.21 -23.15
N ALA A 33 -6.70 -1.52 -23.27
CA ALA A 33 -7.65 -2.46 -23.84
C ALA A 33 -8.93 -2.61 -22.99
N ARG A 34 -8.84 -2.52 -21.66
CA ARG A 34 -10.03 -2.48 -20.78
C ARG A 34 -10.89 -1.26 -21.10
N VAL A 35 -10.27 -0.08 -21.17
CA VAL A 35 -10.98 1.16 -21.47
C VAL A 35 -11.62 1.12 -22.85
N ALA A 36 -10.90 0.64 -23.87
CA ALA A 36 -11.44 0.48 -25.22
C ALA A 36 -12.66 -0.47 -25.25
N ALA A 37 -12.59 -1.61 -24.56
CA ALA A 37 -13.69 -2.56 -24.48
C ALA A 37 -14.93 -1.99 -23.77
N LEU A 38 -14.74 -1.13 -22.77
CA LEU A 38 -15.85 -0.41 -22.15
C LEU A 38 -16.49 0.58 -23.13
N LEU A 39 -15.67 1.35 -23.84
CA LEU A 39 -16.12 2.39 -24.76
C LEU A 39 -16.81 1.81 -26.01
N SER A 40 -16.43 0.61 -26.46
CA SER A 40 -17.11 -0.11 -27.54
C SER A 40 -18.42 -0.77 -27.11
N GLY A 41 -18.65 -0.92 -25.79
CA GLY A 41 -19.77 -1.68 -25.24
C GLY A 41 -19.54 -3.19 -25.20
N ASP A 42 -18.31 -3.67 -25.44
CA ASP A 42 -17.96 -5.09 -25.31
C ASP A 42 -17.98 -5.59 -23.85
N VAL A 43 -17.92 -4.68 -22.87
CA VAL A 43 -18.14 -4.95 -21.45
C VAL A 43 -19.01 -3.87 -20.81
N ASP A 44 -19.76 -4.27 -19.79
CA ASP A 44 -20.62 -3.35 -19.04
C ASP A 44 -19.87 -2.61 -17.93
N LEU A 45 -18.79 -3.22 -17.42
CA LEU A 45 -18.00 -2.74 -16.29
C LEU A 45 -16.52 -3.10 -16.48
N VAL A 46 -15.64 -2.18 -16.10
CA VAL A 46 -14.21 -2.44 -15.90
C VAL A 46 -13.75 -1.94 -14.55
N ASP A 47 -12.82 -2.67 -13.94
CA ASP A 47 -12.04 -2.21 -12.81
C ASP A 47 -10.63 -1.77 -13.25
N GLY A 48 -9.90 -1.16 -12.32
CA GLY A 48 -8.51 -0.74 -12.54
C GLY A 48 -8.40 0.22 -13.72
N VAL A 49 -9.29 1.21 -13.78
CA VAL A 49 -9.23 2.28 -14.78
C VAL A 49 -7.87 2.97 -14.69
N PRO A 50 -7.12 3.10 -15.81
CA PRO A 50 -5.85 3.82 -15.80
C PRO A 50 -6.05 5.22 -15.27
N THR A 51 -5.16 5.65 -14.38
CA THR A 51 -5.26 6.98 -13.76
C THR A 51 -5.35 8.08 -14.83
N ALA A 52 -4.59 7.92 -15.92
CA ALA A 52 -4.45 8.90 -16.99
C ALA A 52 -5.75 9.07 -17.81
N ASP A 53 -6.59 8.04 -17.85
CA ASP A 53 -7.83 8.04 -18.63
C ASP A 53 -9.02 8.61 -17.85
N ILE A 54 -8.92 8.71 -16.52
CA ILE A 54 -10.04 9.12 -15.66
C ILE A 54 -10.58 10.50 -16.02
N ALA A 55 -9.70 11.48 -16.22
CA ALA A 55 -10.14 12.85 -16.52
C ALA A 55 -10.93 12.94 -17.84
N GLN A 56 -10.60 12.09 -18.81
CA GLN A 56 -11.35 11.98 -20.06
C GLN A 56 -12.66 11.20 -19.87
N LEU A 57 -12.62 10.07 -19.17
CA LEU A 57 -13.80 9.23 -18.93
C LEU A 57 -14.86 9.95 -18.10
N LYS A 58 -14.47 10.77 -17.11
CA LYS A 58 -15.40 11.63 -16.34
C LYS A 58 -16.21 12.59 -17.21
N LYS A 59 -15.69 12.97 -18.39
CA LYS A 59 -16.37 13.86 -19.34
C LYS A 59 -17.21 13.11 -20.36
N ASN A 60 -17.14 11.78 -20.41
CA ASN A 60 -17.84 10.97 -21.39
C ASN A 60 -19.24 10.59 -20.86
N PRO A 61 -20.34 11.06 -21.47
CA PRO A 61 -21.70 10.76 -21.01
C PRO A 61 -22.12 9.29 -21.20
N ALA A 62 -21.34 8.49 -21.93
CA ALA A 62 -21.57 7.05 -22.11
C ALA A 62 -20.99 6.21 -20.96
N VAL A 63 -20.23 6.81 -20.04
CA VAL A 63 -19.55 6.12 -18.94
C VAL A 63 -19.92 6.76 -17.61
N SER A 64 -20.03 5.95 -16.56
CA SER A 64 -20.14 6.40 -15.18
C SER A 64 -18.95 5.85 -14.40
N LEU A 65 -18.36 6.68 -13.55
CA LEU A 65 -17.24 6.28 -12.69
C LEU A 65 -17.67 6.28 -11.23
N ASP A 66 -17.13 5.34 -10.48
CA ASP A 66 -17.24 5.29 -9.03
C ASP A 66 -15.85 5.07 -8.41
N ASP A 67 -15.51 5.91 -7.44
CA ASP A 67 -14.20 5.97 -6.79
C ASP A 67 -14.35 5.52 -5.33
N ALA A 68 -13.54 4.56 -4.87
CA ALA A 68 -13.50 4.15 -3.46
C ALA A 68 -12.09 4.21 -2.87
N VAL A 69 -11.99 4.78 -1.67
CA VAL A 69 -10.74 4.77 -0.89
C VAL A 69 -10.45 3.34 -0.43
N SER A 70 -9.29 2.84 -0.82
CA SER A 70 -8.86 1.48 -0.52
C SER A 70 -8.44 1.33 0.95
N ASN A 71 -8.74 0.16 1.53
CA ASN A 71 -8.15 -0.31 2.78
C ASN A 71 -6.69 -0.80 2.59
N ARG A 72 -6.13 -0.60 1.38
CA ARG A 72 -4.74 -0.89 1.06
C ARG A 72 -3.85 0.30 1.32
N ILE A 73 -2.85 0.10 2.19
CA ILE A 73 -1.71 0.99 2.32
C ILE A 73 -0.61 0.55 1.36
N ILE A 74 -0.02 1.49 0.62
CA ILE A 74 1.30 1.34 -0.02
C ILE A 74 2.35 1.97 0.91
N TYR A 75 3.43 1.24 1.17
CA TYR A 75 4.42 1.59 2.17
C TYR A 75 5.83 1.11 1.79
N LEU A 76 6.85 1.64 2.47
CA LEU A 76 8.20 1.08 2.46
C LEU A 76 8.40 0.23 3.71
N HIS A 77 8.80 -1.02 3.50
CA HIS A 77 9.32 -1.88 4.56
C HIS A 77 10.83 -1.69 4.64
N ILE A 78 11.36 -1.61 5.86
CA ILE A 78 12.77 -1.30 6.12
C ILE A 78 13.36 -2.38 7.00
N ASP A 79 14.51 -2.92 6.60
CA ASP A 79 15.30 -3.83 7.41
C ASP A 79 16.01 -3.09 8.55
N SER A 80 15.49 -3.25 9.76
CA SER A 80 15.96 -2.54 10.96
C SER A 80 16.61 -3.47 11.99
N ASP A 81 16.93 -4.71 11.62
CA ASP A 81 17.36 -5.76 12.55
C ASP A 81 18.86 -6.06 12.44
N ARG A 82 19.29 -6.56 11.28
CA ARG A 82 20.66 -7.08 11.10
C ARG A 82 21.70 -5.97 11.11
N ASP A 83 22.91 -6.27 11.58
CA ASP A 83 24.01 -5.29 11.70
C ASP A 83 24.56 -4.82 10.35
N VAL A 84 24.45 -5.65 9.31
CA VAL A 84 24.80 -5.32 7.92
C VAL A 84 23.65 -5.70 7.02
N THR A 85 23.03 -4.71 6.39
CA THR A 85 21.85 -4.88 5.55
C THR A 85 22.26 -4.95 4.07
N PRO A 86 21.66 -5.83 3.24
CA PRO A 86 22.06 -5.98 1.83
C PRO A 86 21.81 -4.71 1.01
N HIS A 87 22.47 -4.55 -0.13
CA HIS A 87 22.20 -3.40 -1.03
C HIS A 87 22.35 -2.00 -0.40
N VAL A 88 23.13 -1.91 0.69
CA VAL A 88 23.47 -0.66 1.37
C VAL A 88 24.96 -0.64 1.65
N THR A 89 25.63 0.39 1.15
CA THR A 89 27.09 0.54 1.26
C THR A 89 27.47 2.01 1.42
N ALA A 90 28.70 2.28 1.82
CA ALA A 90 29.28 3.61 1.66
C ALA A 90 29.35 3.98 0.16
N LYS A 91 29.54 5.27 -0.14
CA LYS A 91 29.64 5.74 -1.53
C LYS A 91 30.82 5.12 -2.30
N ASP A 92 31.89 4.77 -1.60
CA ASP A 92 33.06 4.07 -2.15
C ASP A 92 32.85 2.55 -2.29
N GLY A 93 31.67 2.04 -1.94
CA GLY A 93 31.29 0.63 -2.07
C GLY A 93 31.63 -0.24 -0.86
N LYS A 94 32.23 0.31 0.20
CA LYS A 94 32.52 -0.45 1.42
C LYS A 94 31.25 -0.78 2.21
N GLU A 95 31.31 -1.90 2.92
CA GLU A 95 30.29 -2.26 3.90
C GLU A 95 30.20 -1.20 5.01
N ILE A 96 28.97 -0.93 5.45
CA ILE A 96 28.68 -0.04 6.57
C ILE A 96 27.71 -0.72 7.53
N LYS A 97 27.73 -0.29 8.80
CA LYS A 97 26.68 -0.66 9.76
C LYS A 97 25.31 -0.26 9.19
N ASN A 98 24.33 -1.14 9.35
CA ASN A 98 22.96 -0.94 8.90
C ASN A 98 22.42 0.41 9.43
N PRO A 99 22.22 1.40 8.55
CA PRO A 99 21.80 2.74 8.95
C PRO A 99 20.37 2.74 9.48
N PHE A 100 19.54 1.76 9.10
CA PHE A 100 18.14 1.67 9.49
C PHE A 100 17.92 1.18 10.91
N LYS A 101 18.96 0.70 11.62
CA LYS A 101 18.86 0.45 13.07
C LYS A 101 18.68 1.76 13.84
N ASP A 102 19.17 2.87 13.31
CA ASP A 102 18.96 4.19 13.90
C ASP A 102 17.61 4.78 13.46
N VAL A 103 16.72 5.01 14.42
CA VAL A 103 15.39 5.61 14.17
C VAL A 103 15.50 6.99 13.50
N ARG A 104 16.59 7.73 13.72
CA ARG A 104 16.83 9.04 13.10
C ARG A 104 16.98 8.92 11.59
N VAL A 105 17.63 7.86 11.10
CA VAL A 105 17.73 7.59 9.65
C VAL A 105 16.35 7.24 9.08
N ARG A 106 15.58 6.37 9.76
CA ARG A 106 14.22 6.02 9.31
C ARG A 106 13.31 7.24 9.25
N LYS A 107 13.38 8.12 10.26
CA LYS A 107 12.67 9.41 10.30
C LYS A 107 13.09 10.33 9.15
N ALA A 108 14.40 10.46 8.89
CA ALA A 108 14.92 11.27 7.80
C ALA A 108 14.40 10.80 6.43
N ILE A 109 14.39 9.48 6.18
CA ILE A 109 13.82 8.91 4.96
C ILE A 109 12.33 9.22 4.86
N SER A 110 11.56 9.04 5.93
CA SER A 110 10.12 9.30 5.92
C SER A 110 9.77 10.75 5.61
N MET A 111 10.48 11.72 6.20
CA MET A 111 10.23 13.15 5.98
C MET A 111 10.79 13.67 4.64
N ALA A 112 11.76 12.96 4.04
CA ALA A 112 12.25 13.28 2.70
C ALA A 112 11.31 12.82 1.58
N ILE A 113 10.29 12.03 1.88
CA ILE A 113 9.31 11.60 0.90
C ILE A 113 8.15 12.59 0.83
N ASN A 114 8.03 13.27 -0.32
CA ASN A 114 6.88 14.11 -0.62
C ASN A 114 5.70 13.26 -1.08
N ARG A 115 4.90 12.80 -0.11
CA ARG A 115 3.70 11.97 -0.36
C ARG A 115 2.66 12.69 -1.22
N GLN A 116 2.47 13.99 -1.03
CA GLN A 116 1.54 14.77 -1.84
C GLN A 116 1.99 14.81 -3.30
N ALA A 117 3.29 15.00 -3.57
CA ALA A 117 3.79 14.96 -4.94
C ALA A 117 3.64 13.58 -5.59
N ILE A 118 3.78 12.49 -4.84
CA ILE A 118 3.46 11.13 -5.35
C ILE A 118 1.99 11.06 -5.73
N VAL A 119 1.08 11.52 -4.86
CA VAL A 119 -0.36 11.55 -5.14
C VAL A 119 -0.68 12.39 -6.39
N ASP A 120 -0.16 13.61 -6.47
CA ASP A 120 -0.52 14.54 -7.55
C ASP A 120 0.09 14.14 -8.90
N ARG A 121 1.32 13.63 -8.90
CA ARG A 121 2.12 13.46 -10.12
C ARG A 121 2.24 12.03 -10.60
N VAL A 122 2.23 11.06 -9.67
CA VAL A 122 2.36 9.64 -10.00
C VAL A 122 1.00 8.96 -9.97
N MET A 123 0.13 9.33 -9.03
CA MET A 123 -1.22 8.76 -8.90
C MET A 123 -2.30 9.64 -9.53
N GLU A 124 -1.92 10.81 -10.06
CA GLU A 124 -2.81 11.76 -10.75
C GLU A 124 -4.06 12.11 -9.92
N GLY A 125 -3.88 12.23 -8.60
CA GLY A 125 -4.94 12.57 -7.64
C GLY A 125 -5.73 11.36 -7.12
N LEU A 126 -5.47 10.14 -7.58
CA LEU A 126 -6.19 8.92 -7.20
C LEU A 126 -5.52 8.15 -6.07
N ALA A 127 -5.12 8.89 -5.06
CA ALA A 127 -4.54 8.35 -3.85
C ALA A 127 -4.70 9.36 -2.71
N ILE A 128 -4.57 8.87 -1.48
CA ILE A 128 -4.60 9.72 -0.29
C ILE A 128 -3.25 9.57 0.43
N PRO A 129 -2.51 10.66 0.73
CA PRO A 129 -1.27 10.57 1.48
C PRO A 129 -1.49 9.88 2.83
N ALA A 130 -0.59 8.95 3.18
CA ALA A 130 -0.73 8.15 4.39
C ALA A 130 0.29 8.53 5.46
N GLY A 131 -0.20 8.63 6.70
CA GLY A 131 0.63 8.72 7.91
C GLY A 131 0.60 7.46 8.78
N GLN A 132 -0.29 6.50 8.49
CA GLN A 132 -0.47 5.28 9.27
C GLN A 132 -0.96 4.12 8.38
N LEU A 133 -1.44 3.03 8.99
CA LEU A 133 -1.67 1.74 8.32
C LEU A 133 -3.02 1.65 7.59
N LEU A 134 -4.01 2.46 7.98
CA LEU A 134 -5.35 2.47 7.40
C LEU A 134 -5.92 3.89 7.31
N PRO A 135 -6.77 4.17 6.30
CA PRO A 135 -7.39 5.48 6.14
C PRO A 135 -8.37 5.77 7.28
N LYS A 136 -8.66 7.05 7.50
CA LYS A 136 -9.62 7.51 8.51
C LYS A 136 -10.98 6.82 8.32
N GLY A 137 -11.60 6.40 9.42
CA GLY A 137 -12.91 5.74 9.46
C GLY A 137 -12.85 4.24 9.71
N PHE A 138 -11.67 3.62 9.59
CA PHE A 138 -11.48 2.20 9.94
C PHE A 138 -11.25 2.01 11.45
N PHE A 139 -11.71 0.88 11.99
CA PHE A 139 -11.57 0.56 13.41
C PHE A 139 -10.09 0.46 13.82
N GLY A 140 -9.74 1.13 14.93
CA GLY A 140 -8.38 1.15 15.47
C GLY A 140 -7.43 2.15 14.81
N VAL A 141 -7.90 2.99 13.88
CA VAL A 141 -7.12 4.09 13.30
C VAL A 141 -6.95 5.20 14.33
N SER A 142 -5.72 5.66 14.54
CA SER A 142 -5.45 6.73 15.51
C SER A 142 -5.81 8.09 14.91
N PRO A 143 -6.61 8.92 15.61
CA PRO A 143 -6.87 10.30 15.18
C PRO A 143 -5.67 11.23 15.42
N ASN A 144 -4.66 10.80 16.19
CA ASN A 144 -3.52 11.61 16.59
C ASN A 144 -2.38 11.60 15.57
N ILE A 145 -2.41 10.67 14.61
CA ILE A 145 -1.35 10.52 13.61
C ILE A 145 -1.70 11.32 12.36
N GLN A 146 -0.83 12.28 12.04
CA GLN A 146 -0.90 13.07 10.82
C GLN A 146 0.03 12.50 9.75
N VAL A 147 -0.19 12.91 8.50
CA VAL A 147 0.76 12.64 7.41
C VAL A 147 2.08 13.34 7.72
N PRO A 148 3.24 12.64 7.69
CA PRO A 148 4.53 13.28 7.91
C PRO A 148 4.77 14.43 6.92
N LYS A 149 5.17 15.58 7.45
CA LYS A 149 5.49 16.76 6.64
C LYS A 149 6.72 16.48 5.77
N TYR A 150 6.66 16.89 4.51
CA TYR A 150 7.81 16.87 3.61
C TYR A 150 8.81 17.96 4.01
N ASP A 151 10.01 17.56 4.40
CA ASP A 151 11.10 18.45 4.83
C ASP A 151 12.48 17.83 4.50
N PRO A 152 12.98 18.00 3.26
CA PRO A 152 14.25 17.40 2.84
C PRO A 152 15.47 18.04 3.53
N GLU A 153 15.37 19.30 3.96
CA GLU A 153 16.47 19.97 4.67
C GLU A 153 16.60 19.43 6.10
N ALA A 154 15.47 19.27 6.81
CA ALA A 154 15.46 18.60 8.11
C ALA A 154 15.92 17.13 8.00
N ALA A 155 15.54 16.42 6.93
CA ALA A 155 16.01 15.06 6.67
C ALA A 155 17.54 15.00 6.56
N LYS A 156 18.14 15.89 5.77
CA LYS A 156 19.59 15.96 5.57
C LYS A 156 20.33 16.28 6.86
N LYS A 157 19.79 17.21 7.66
CA LYS A 157 20.33 17.53 8.99
C LYS A 157 20.28 16.30 9.91
N LEU A 158 19.16 15.60 9.94
CA LEU A 158 18.97 14.42 10.79
C LEU A 158 19.87 13.24 10.37
N LEU A 159 20.13 13.07 9.07
CA LEU A 159 21.13 12.10 8.58
C LEU A 159 22.53 12.46 9.06
N ALA A 160 22.93 13.74 9.03
CA ALA A 160 24.22 14.17 9.53
C ALA A 160 24.36 13.91 11.05
N GLU A 161 23.33 14.22 11.84
CA GLU A 161 23.28 13.91 13.28
C GLU A 161 23.32 12.41 13.58
N ALA A 162 22.82 11.59 12.67
CA ALA A 162 22.89 10.13 12.72
C ALA A 162 24.26 9.56 12.27
N GLY A 163 25.21 10.41 11.87
CA GLY A 163 26.55 9.99 11.43
C GLY A 163 26.69 9.76 9.93
N TYR A 164 25.66 10.07 9.14
CA TYR A 164 25.61 9.86 7.69
C TYR A 164 25.62 11.18 6.92
N LYS A 165 26.48 12.13 7.31
CA LYS A 165 26.57 13.48 6.68
C LYS A 165 26.84 13.41 5.18
N ASP A 166 27.63 12.43 4.75
CA ASP A 166 28.02 12.22 3.35
C ASP A 166 27.06 11.24 2.65
N GLY A 167 26.03 10.75 3.34
CA GLY A 167 25.08 9.76 2.87
C GLY A 167 25.68 8.37 2.67
N PHE A 168 24.95 7.53 1.94
CA PHE A 168 25.30 6.15 1.61
C PHE A 168 24.59 5.74 0.32
N LYS A 169 24.97 4.59 -0.24
CA LYS A 169 24.29 3.97 -1.38
C LYS A 169 23.17 3.06 -0.89
N LEU A 170 22.06 3.04 -1.62
CA LEU A 170 20.89 2.22 -1.32
C LEU A 170 20.23 1.76 -2.62
N THR A 171 19.77 0.51 -2.67
CA THR A 171 18.81 0.07 -3.71
C THR A 171 17.41 -0.10 -3.11
N ILE A 172 16.42 0.58 -3.68
CA ILE A 172 15.01 0.32 -3.38
C ILE A 172 14.50 -0.78 -4.29
N HIS A 173 13.87 -1.79 -3.70
CA HIS A 173 13.29 -2.90 -4.43
C HIS A 173 11.76 -2.75 -4.48
N GLY A 174 11.14 -3.12 -5.60
CA GLY A 174 9.68 -3.12 -5.69
C GLY A 174 9.15 -4.07 -6.76
N PRO A 175 7.85 -4.40 -6.73
CA PRO A 175 7.20 -4.98 -7.89
C PRO A 175 7.07 -3.95 -9.04
N ASN A 176 6.78 -4.42 -10.25
CA ASN A 176 6.46 -3.58 -11.43
C ASN A 176 5.12 -3.93 -12.11
N ASP A 177 4.36 -4.83 -11.50
CA ASP A 177 3.10 -5.38 -12.04
C ASP A 177 2.09 -5.74 -10.93
N ARG A 178 2.26 -5.18 -9.73
CA ARG A 178 1.47 -5.55 -8.54
C ARG A 178 0.53 -4.46 -8.07
N TYR A 179 0.99 -3.22 -7.99
CA TYR A 179 0.20 -2.08 -7.49
C TYR A 179 0.06 -1.02 -8.57
N ILE A 180 -0.83 -0.05 -8.37
CA ILE A 180 -0.99 1.05 -9.33
C ILE A 180 0.32 1.85 -9.33
N ASN A 181 0.98 1.92 -10.48
CA ASN A 181 2.20 2.69 -10.73
C ASN A 181 3.39 2.36 -9.81
N ASP A 182 3.51 1.11 -9.32
CA ASP A 182 4.55 0.68 -8.37
C ASP A 182 5.97 1.05 -8.79
N ALA A 183 6.38 0.73 -10.02
CA ALA A 183 7.71 1.08 -10.51
C ALA A 183 7.96 2.60 -10.53
N GLN A 184 6.97 3.40 -10.94
CA GLN A 184 7.05 4.86 -10.97
C GLN A 184 7.14 5.45 -9.57
N ILE A 185 6.42 4.87 -8.59
CA ILE A 185 6.52 5.28 -7.18
C ILE A 185 7.93 5.04 -6.65
N VAL A 186 8.51 3.85 -6.91
CA VAL A 186 9.88 3.53 -6.49
C VAL A 186 10.90 4.52 -7.08
N GLN A 187 10.76 4.85 -8.37
CA GLN A 187 11.63 5.83 -9.04
C GLN A 187 11.48 7.23 -8.43
N ALA A 188 10.26 7.68 -8.16
CA ALA A 188 10.01 8.97 -7.53
C ALA A 188 10.65 9.07 -6.13
N ILE A 189 10.52 8.00 -5.32
CA ILE A 189 11.14 7.94 -3.99
C ILE A 189 12.67 7.96 -4.11
N ALA A 190 13.25 7.20 -5.03
CA ALA A 190 14.71 7.20 -5.25
C ALA A 190 15.23 8.61 -5.57
N GLN A 191 14.53 9.36 -6.43
CA GLN A 191 14.89 10.75 -6.72
C GLN A 191 14.78 11.67 -5.50
N MET A 192 13.80 11.44 -4.62
CA MET A 192 13.64 12.22 -3.39
C MET A 192 14.77 11.92 -2.38
N LEU A 193 15.16 10.65 -2.23
CA LEU A 193 16.24 10.25 -1.32
C LEU A 193 17.62 10.71 -1.82
N SER A 194 17.85 10.73 -3.13
CA SER A 194 19.07 11.29 -3.72
C SER A 194 19.28 12.77 -3.38
N ARG A 195 18.20 13.56 -3.23
CA ARG A 195 18.29 14.99 -2.85
C ARG A 195 18.82 15.21 -1.43
N ILE A 196 18.67 14.23 -0.53
CA ILE A 196 19.18 14.30 0.85
C ILE A 196 20.54 13.61 1.00
N GLY A 197 21.15 13.16 -0.10
CA GLY A 197 22.50 12.58 -0.13
C GLY A 197 22.57 11.06 -0.12
N ILE A 198 21.43 10.36 -0.07
CA ILE A 198 21.36 8.89 -0.20
C ILE A 198 21.37 8.54 -1.69
N ASP A 199 22.51 8.04 -2.19
CA ASP A 199 22.68 7.64 -3.59
C ASP A 199 21.83 6.40 -3.89
N THR A 200 20.66 6.62 -4.49
CA THR A 200 19.60 5.62 -4.54
C THR A 200 19.41 5.03 -5.92
N ALA A 201 19.61 3.71 -6.03
CA ALA A 201 19.27 2.90 -7.20
C ALA A 201 17.88 2.25 -7.05
N VAL A 202 17.33 1.77 -8.17
CA VAL A 202 16.04 1.10 -8.23
C VAL A 202 16.18 -0.27 -8.89
N ASP A 203 15.62 -1.29 -8.26
CA ASP A 203 15.45 -2.63 -8.83
C ASP A 203 13.99 -3.05 -8.72
N THR A 204 13.27 -3.00 -9.85
CA THR A 204 11.86 -3.43 -9.92
C THR A 204 11.70 -4.66 -10.77
N MET A 205 10.88 -5.62 -10.32
CA MET A 205 10.72 -6.93 -10.96
C MET A 205 9.28 -7.45 -10.87
N PRO A 206 8.89 -8.44 -11.69
CA PRO A 206 7.54 -9.02 -11.61
C PRO A 206 7.24 -9.57 -10.21
N ARG A 207 5.98 -9.45 -9.77
CA ARG A 207 5.51 -9.85 -8.44
C ARG A 207 5.85 -11.30 -8.09
N SER A 208 5.81 -12.19 -9.08
CA SER A 208 6.11 -13.63 -8.93
C SER A 208 7.56 -13.85 -8.47
N THR A 209 8.49 -13.02 -8.94
CA THR A 209 9.90 -13.03 -8.52
C THR A 209 10.09 -12.24 -7.23
N PHE A 210 9.52 -11.03 -7.17
CA PHE A 210 9.70 -10.09 -6.08
C PHE A 210 9.36 -10.69 -4.71
N PHE A 211 8.15 -11.26 -4.56
CA PHE A 211 7.71 -11.76 -3.26
C PHE A 211 8.48 -13.00 -2.78
N GLY A 212 9.00 -13.82 -3.70
CA GLY A 212 9.88 -14.94 -3.37
C GLY A 212 11.18 -14.44 -2.74
N ARG A 213 11.83 -13.46 -3.36
CA ARG A 213 13.06 -12.82 -2.86
C ARG A 213 12.82 -12.03 -1.57
N ALA A 214 11.74 -11.25 -1.51
CA ALA A 214 11.36 -10.48 -0.32
C ALA A 214 11.12 -11.39 0.90
N SER A 215 10.50 -12.57 0.72
CA SER A 215 10.25 -13.52 1.81
C SER A 215 11.52 -14.26 2.26
N LYS A 216 12.57 -14.27 1.44
CA LYS A 216 13.94 -14.70 1.82
C LYS A 216 14.75 -13.57 2.48
N LEU A 217 14.15 -12.41 2.70
CA LEU A 217 14.78 -11.23 3.32
C LEU A 217 15.99 -10.72 2.51
N GLU A 218 15.92 -10.77 1.18
CA GLU A 218 17.01 -10.31 0.31
C GLU A 218 17.10 -8.78 0.19
N PHE A 219 16.09 -8.03 0.64
CA PHE A 219 15.99 -6.57 0.42
C PHE A 219 16.07 -5.78 1.72
N SER A 220 16.67 -4.58 1.64
CA SER A 220 16.80 -3.66 2.79
C SER A 220 15.73 -2.58 2.85
N LEU A 221 15.38 -2.01 1.70
CA LEU A 221 14.27 -1.08 1.57
C LEU A 221 13.41 -1.55 0.41
N MET A 222 12.13 -1.80 0.66
CA MET A 222 11.24 -2.38 -0.33
C MET A 222 9.85 -1.73 -0.34
N LEU A 223 9.32 -1.46 -1.52
CA LEU A 223 7.94 -1.02 -1.70
C LEU A 223 7.00 -2.24 -1.66
N VAL A 224 6.03 -2.17 -0.76
CA VAL A 224 5.03 -3.23 -0.56
C VAL A 224 3.67 -2.57 -0.30
N GLY A 225 2.61 -3.33 -0.45
CA GLY A 225 1.26 -2.91 -0.15
C GLY A 225 0.53 -3.98 0.66
N TRP A 226 -0.34 -3.54 1.55
CA TRP A 226 -1.13 -4.41 2.42
C TRP A 226 -2.58 -3.96 2.45
N GLY A 227 -3.50 -4.85 2.07
CA GLY A 227 -4.94 -4.62 2.19
C GLY A 227 -5.46 -5.25 3.47
N SER A 228 -6.12 -4.48 4.33
CA SER A 228 -6.70 -5.04 5.56
C SER A 228 -8.04 -5.72 5.29
N GLY A 229 -8.00 -7.01 4.94
CA GLY A 229 -9.20 -7.80 4.65
C GLY A 229 -10.19 -7.91 5.82
N THR A 230 -9.73 -7.69 7.06
CA THR A 230 -10.61 -7.65 8.24
C THR A 230 -11.32 -6.32 8.43
N GLY A 231 -10.94 -5.27 7.69
CA GLY A 231 -11.51 -3.93 7.85
C GLY A 231 -11.05 -3.20 9.11
N GLU A 232 -9.91 -3.60 9.71
CA GLU A 232 -9.42 -2.99 10.95
C GLU A 232 -7.89 -3.01 11.10
N ALA A 233 -7.37 -2.21 12.05
CA ALA A 233 -5.94 -1.99 12.24
C ALA A 233 -5.17 -3.22 12.77
N SER A 234 -5.83 -4.16 13.43
CA SER A 234 -5.18 -5.34 14.02
C SER A 234 -4.42 -6.18 12.96
N SER A 235 -4.96 -6.27 11.74
CA SER A 235 -4.40 -7.06 10.64
C SER A 235 -3.01 -6.57 10.21
N PRO A 236 -2.84 -5.30 9.79
CA PRO A 236 -1.52 -4.78 9.45
C PRO A 236 -0.59 -4.70 10.67
N LEU A 237 -1.08 -4.37 11.87
CA LEU A 237 -0.25 -4.34 13.09
C LEU A 237 0.37 -5.71 13.38
N LYS A 238 -0.45 -6.76 13.41
CA LYS A 238 0.00 -8.14 13.62
C LYS A 238 0.88 -8.65 12.49
N SER A 239 0.53 -8.38 11.25
CA SER A 239 1.20 -8.99 10.09
C SER A 239 2.52 -8.32 9.75
N LEU A 240 2.58 -6.99 9.84
CA LEU A 240 3.68 -6.19 9.29
C LEU A 240 4.68 -5.71 10.35
N LEU A 241 4.23 -5.51 11.59
CA LEU A 241 4.98 -4.78 12.61
C LEU A 241 5.22 -5.57 13.91
N ALA A 242 4.38 -6.55 14.25
CA ALA A 242 4.68 -7.43 15.37
C ALA A 242 6.03 -8.10 15.18
N THR A 243 6.75 -8.25 16.30
CA THR A 243 8.00 -9.03 16.30
C THR A 243 7.72 -10.40 15.70
N TYR A 244 8.61 -10.83 14.80
CA TYR A 244 8.43 -12.10 14.14
C TYR A 244 8.54 -13.25 15.14
N ASP A 245 7.43 -13.96 15.31
CA ASP A 245 7.35 -15.19 16.07
C ASP A 245 6.48 -16.18 15.29
N LYS A 246 7.13 -17.19 14.71
CA LYS A 246 6.47 -18.21 13.91
C LYS A 246 5.51 -19.07 14.74
N ALA A 247 5.84 -19.36 16.00
CA ALA A 247 5.02 -20.20 16.86
C ALA A 247 3.76 -19.46 17.31
N ALA A 248 3.89 -18.18 17.65
CA ALA A 248 2.76 -17.32 17.99
C ALA A 248 1.96 -16.81 16.77
N GLY A 249 2.48 -17.02 15.55
CA GLY A 249 1.87 -16.50 14.32
C GLY A 249 1.90 -14.96 14.25
N MET A 250 2.92 -14.34 14.84
CA MET A 250 3.13 -12.90 14.90
C MET A 250 4.18 -12.45 13.89
N GLY A 251 3.97 -11.30 13.26
CA GLY A 251 4.87 -10.73 12.26
C GLY A 251 5.12 -11.59 11.00
N PRO A 252 4.18 -12.42 10.49
CA PRO A 252 4.44 -13.32 9.36
C PRO A 252 4.89 -12.60 8.07
N SER A 253 4.54 -11.31 7.93
CA SER A 253 4.95 -10.44 6.82
C SER A 253 5.91 -9.33 7.26
N ASN A 254 6.43 -9.37 8.49
CA ASN A 254 7.44 -8.45 9.00
C ASN A 254 8.82 -8.77 8.40
N ARG A 255 8.99 -8.42 7.12
CA ARG A 255 10.23 -8.64 6.35
C ARG A 255 11.35 -7.71 6.77
N GLY A 256 11.01 -6.56 7.36
CA GLY A 256 11.96 -5.62 7.95
C GLY A 256 12.49 -6.01 9.33
N ARG A 257 11.94 -7.08 9.91
CA ARG A 257 12.27 -7.58 11.25
C ARG A 257 12.21 -6.51 12.34
N TYR A 258 11.30 -5.54 12.19
CA TYR A 258 11.02 -4.55 13.21
C TYR A 258 10.61 -5.25 14.52
N SER A 259 11.08 -4.75 15.66
CA SER A 259 10.73 -5.29 16.98
C SER A 259 10.69 -4.15 17.98
N ASN A 260 9.59 -4.07 18.74
CA ASN A 260 9.44 -3.09 19.80
C ASN A 260 8.57 -3.68 20.91
N LYS A 261 9.14 -3.76 22.11
CA LYS A 261 8.51 -4.42 23.26
C LYS A 261 7.20 -3.75 23.69
N GLU A 262 7.16 -2.41 23.76
CA GLU A 262 5.95 -1.68 24.15
C GLU A 262 4.85 -1.88 23.11
N PHE A 263 5.22 -1.88 21.83
CA PHE A 263 4.31 -2.20 20.73
C PHE A 263 3.71 -3.61 20.87
N ASP A 264 4.55 -4.64 21.03
CA ASP A 264 4.11 -6.03 21.08
C ASP A 264 3.20 -6.28 22.29
N GLU A 265 3.56 -5.75 23.46
CA GLU A 265 2.74 -5.86 24.67
C GLU A 265 1.38 -5.18 24.51
N THR A 266 1.34 -4.01 23.87
CA THR A 266 0.10 -3.27 23.60
C THR A 266 -0.78 -4.02 22.60
N LEU A 267 -0.19 -4.50 21.51
CA LEU A 267 -0.91 -5.27 20.50
C LEU A 267 -1.44 -6.60 21.06
N ALA A 268 -0.64 -7.33 21.84
CA ALA A 268 -1.06 -8.58 22.46
C ALA A 268 -2.29 -8.38 23.35
N LYS A 269 -2.33 -7.31 24.15
CA LYS A 269 -3.52 -6.91 24.93
C LYS A 269 -4.71 -6.59 24.03
N ALA A 270 -4.51 -5.84 22.95
CA ALA A 270 -5.57 -5.50 22.01
C ALA A 270 -6.22 -6.74 21.38
N LEU A 271 -5.42 -7.75 21.04
CA LEU A 271 -5.88 -8.96 20.35
C LEU A 271 -6.75 -9.89 21.22
N VAL A 272 -6.69 -9.76 22.54
CA VAL A 272 -7.48 -10.58 23.49
C VAL A 272 -8.59 -9.78 24.21
N THR A 273 -8.69 -8.47 23.95
CA THR A 273 -9.71 -7.61 24.56
C THR A 273 -11.04 -7.78 23.81
N VAL A 274 -12.14 -8.02 24.53
CA VAL A 274 -13.48 -8.19 23.94
C VAL A 274 -14.25 -6.87 23.85
N ASP A 275 -14.01 -5.94 24.78
CA ASP A 275 -14.65 -4.62 24.76
C ASP A 275 -14.13 -3.76 23.59
N ASP A 276 -15.03 -3.38 22.67
CA ASP A 276 -14.66 -2.69 21.44
C ASP A 276 -13.99 -1.34 21.70
N ALA A 277 -14.50 -0.54 22.64
CA ALA A 277 -13.95 0.78 22.93
C ALA A 277 -12.54 0.72 23.54
N ALA A 278 -12.30 -0.23 24.45
CA ALA A 278 -10.98 -0.47 25.02
C ALA A 278 -10.02 -1.04 23.97
N ARG A 279 -10.48 -2.00 23.17
CA ARG A 279 -9.70 -2.61 22.08
C ARG A 279 -9.29 -1.58 21.03
N GLU A 280 -10.21 -0.71 20.62
CA GLU A 280 -9.94 0.35 19.66
C GLU A 280 -8.80 1.25 20.16
N LYS A 281 -8.86 1.71 21.41
CA LYS A 281 -7.81 2.55 22.02
C LYS A 281 -6.45 1.84 22.08
N LEU A 282 -6.44 0.52 22.35
CA LEU A 282 -5.21 -0.26 22.34
C LEU A 282 -4.61 -0.38 20.93
N LEU A 283 -5.43 -0.58 19.90
CA LEU A 283 -4.97 -0.59 18.50
C LEU A 283 -4.44 0.77 18.06
N GLN A 284 -5.12 1.86 18.45
CA GLN A 284 -4.67 3.22 18.21
C GLN A 284 -3.30 3.46 18.85
N LYS A 285 -3.14 3.09 20.13
CA LYS A 285 -1.88 3.22 20.87
C LYS A 285 -0.76 2.39 20.25
N ALA A 286 -1.03 1.14 19.86
CA ALA A 286 -0.05 0.30 19.16
C ALA A 286 0.40 0.95 17.83
N THR A 287 -0.54 1.49 17.06
CA THR A 287 -0.24 2.23 15.83
C THR A 287 0.64 3.45 16.11
N GLU A 288 0.34 4.23 17.14
CA GLU A 288 1.12 5.40 17.55
C GLU A 288 2.57 5.03 17.92
N ILE A 289 2.77 3.96 18.70
CA ILE A 289 4.11 3.48 19.07
C ILE A 289 4.91 3.14 17.80
N ALA A 290 4.35 2.30 16.92
CA ALA A 290 5.05 1.86 15.72
C ALA A 290 5.34 3.00 14.73
N MET A 291 4.42 3.96 14.58
CA MET A 291 4.62 5.11 13.68
C MET A 291 5.62 6.12 14.26
N ALA A 292 5.64 6.32 15.58
CA ALA A 292 6.63 7.19 16.24
C ALA A 292 8.07 6.63 16.13
N ASP A 293 8.18 5.30 16.13
CA ASP A 293 9.43 4.56 15.94
C ASP A 293 9.74 4.26 14.46
N VAL A 294 8.85 4.65 13.54
CA VAL A 294 9.00 4.43 12.09
C VAL A 294 9.30 2.95 11.78
N GLY A 295 8.49 2.04 12.32
CA GLY A 295 8.63 0.60 12.05
C GLY A 295 8.39 0.24 10.58
N LEU A 296 7.65 1.09 9.87
CA LEU A 296 7.57 1.17 8.41
C LEU A 296 7.27 2.61 7.99
N ILE A 297 7.34 2.91 6.70
CA ILE A 297 7.03 4.24 6.16
C ILE A 297 5.76 4.16 5.30
N PRO A 298 4.61 4.63 5.80
CA PRO A 298 3.39 4.73 4.98
C PRO A 298 3.61 5.74 3.85
N LEU A 299 3.08 5.48 2.66
CA LEU A 299 3.18 6.38 1.51
C LEU A 299 1.80 6.95 1.15
N HIS A 300 0.87 6.09 0.74
CA HIS A 300 -0.49 6.48 0.37
C HIS A 300 -1.46 5.31 0.44
N TYR A 301 -2.74 5.62 0.56
CA TYR A 301 -3.84 4.70 0.29
C TYR A 301 -4.25 4.85 -1.17
N GLU A 302 -4.41 3.74 -1.89
CA GLU A 302 -4.91 3.78 -3.27
C GLU A 302 -6.39 4.24 -3.29
N VAL A 303 -6.79 4.95 -4.34
CA VAL A 303 -8.20 5.08 -4.70
C VAL A 303 -8.43 4.17 -5.90
N SER A 304 -9.37 3.24 -5.76
CA SER A 304 -9.76 2.36 -6.85
C SER A 304 -10.95 2.95 -7.58
N THR A 305 -10.88 2.94 -8.91
CA THR A 305 -11.96 3.41 -9.77
C THR A 305 -12.54 2.25 -10.56
N TRP A 306 -13.87 2.20 -10.57
CA TRP A 306 -14.65 1.38 -11.49
C TRP A 306 -15.29 2.26 -12.53
N ALA A 307 -15.38 1.77 -13.75
CA ALA A 307 -16.09 2.42 -14.83
C ALA A 307 -17.18 1.48 -15.36
N THR A 308 -18.40 1.98 -15.41
CA THR A 308 -19.54 1.28 -16.02
C THR A 308 -19.99 2.01 -17.26
N ARG A 309 -20.56 1.29 -18.23
CA ARG A 309 -21.28 1.94 -19.31
C ARG A 309 -22.60 2.52 -18.80
N LYS A 310 -23.17 3.45 -19.55
CA LYS A 310 -24.48 4.03 -19.27
C LYS A 310 -25.55 2.93 -19.09
N GLY A 311 -26.39 3.10 -18.07
CA GLY A 311 -27.43 2.15 -17.67
C GLY A 311 -27.00 1.19 -16.57
N PHE A 312 -25.72 1.23 -16.15
CA PHE A 312 -25.19 0.45 -15.04
C PHE A 312 -24.53 1.35 -14.03
N LYS A 313 -24.64 0.98 -12.75
CA LYS A 313 -23.89 1.59 -11.65
C LYS A 313 -23.19 0.50 -10.85
N TYR A 314 -22.00 0.82 -10.37
CA TYR A 314 -21.27 0.02 -9.41
C TYR A 314 -20.99 0.85 -8.17
N GLU A 315 -21.13 0.25 -6.99
CA GLU A 315 -20.68 0.86 -5.75
C GLU A 315 -19.28 0.32 -5.42
N GLY A 316 -18.29 1.20 -5.50
CA GLY A 316 -16.90 0.90 -5.24
C GLY A 316 -16.69 0.42 -3.81
N ARG A 317 -15.75 -0.51 -3.65
CA ARG A 317 -15.48 -1.15 -2.36
C ARG A 317 -14.09 -0.84 -1.87
N SER A 318 -13.95 -0.59 -0.58
CA SER A 318 -12.65 -0.34 0.02
C SER A 318 -11.70 -1.54 -0.04
N ASP A 319 -12.22 -2.77 -0.17
CA ASP A 319 -11.40 -3.97 -0.35
C ASP A 319 -10.90 -4.18 -1.79
N GLN A 320 -11.27 -3.27 -2.71
CA GLN A 320 -10.95 -3.30 -4.14
C GLN A 320 -11.54 -4.51 -4.88
N GLY A 321 -12.44 -5.27 -4.26
CA GLY A 321 -13.10 -6.39 -4.89
C GLY A 321 -14.11 -5.94 -5.92
N THR A 322 -14.10 -6.58 -7.09
CA THR A 322 -15.16 -6.46 -8.11
C THR A 322 -16.14 -7.62 -7.96
N GLN A 323 -17.35 -7.36 -7.48
CA GLN A 323 -18.38 -8.37 -7.27
C GLN A 323 -19.59 -8.15 -8.18
N ALA A 324 -20.10 -9.23 -8.78
CA ALA A 324 -21.30 -9.17 -9.62
C ALA A 324 -22.50 -8.54 -8.89
N MET A 325 -22.65 -8.83 -7.60
CA MET A 325 -23.74 -8.32 -6.76
C MET A 325 -23.65 -6.81 -6.47
N GLY A 326 -22.48 -6.19 -6.70
CA GLY A 326 -22.32 -4.72 -6.56
C GLY A 326 -22.77 -3.93 -7.79
N VAL A 327 -23.14 -4.62 -8.88
CA VAL A 327 -23.63 -3.99 -10.11
C VAL A 327 -25.14 -3.88 -10.07
N SER A 328 -25.66 -2.70 -10.42
CA SER A 328 -27.10 -2.44 -10.53
C SER A 328 -27.47 -1.82 -11.87
N ILE A 329 -28.66 -2.15 -12.38
CA ILE A 329 -29.23 -1.51 -13.58
C ILE A 329 -29.88 -0.18 -13.17
N VAL A 330 -29.49 0.90 -13.82
CA VAL A 330 -30.07 2.25 -13.64
C VAL A 330 -30.96 2.57 -14.83
N LYS A 331 -32.22 2.93 -14.55
CA LYS A 331 -33.19 3.36 -15.57
C LYS A 331 -32.98 4.81 -15.98
#